data_AF-A0A382NC01-F1
#
_entry.id   AF-A0A382NC01-F1
#
_cell.length_a   1.000
_cell.length_b   1.000
_cell.length_c   1.000
_cell.angle_alpha   90.00
_cell.angle_beta   90.00
_cell.angle_gamma   90.00
#
_symmetry.space_group_name_H-M   'P 1'
#
loop_
_entity.id
_entity.type
_entity.pdbx_description
1 polymer ?
#
loop_
_entity_poly.entity_id
_entity_poly.type
_entity_poly.pdbx_seq_one_letter_code
_entity_poly.pdbx_strand_id
1 'polypeptide(L)'
;NNIIAAISKETSLVLSQSGKGILSLCDFDAMPTYYGPLNQFIRGDSSRYCGNVYVVKLTPDGEAFRIDIPPNSVLPHEKIFGLLAGIAGDYGYPDELKLAHMTSIHSSVEIIELQAAAIQNFDLKIEESIRKKLFPL
;
A
#
# COMPACT_ATOMS: atom_id res chain seq x y z
N ASN A 1 17.85 -15.87 5.91
CA ASN A 1 17.66 -14.56 5.26
C ASN A 1 16.30 -14.51 4.61
N ASN A 2 15.50 -13.49 4.93
CA ASN A 2 14.15 -13.33 4.39
C ASN A 2 14.18 -12.35 3.22
N ILE A 3 13.32 -12.59 2.22
CA ILE A 3 13.07 -11.64 1.14
C ILE A 3 11.97 -10.70 1.63
N ILE A 4 12.22 -9.40 1.59
CA ILE A 4 11.29 -8.38 2.09
C ILE A 4 10.92 -7.46 0.95
N ALA A 5 9.61 -7.29 0.73
CA ALA A 5 9.05 -6.30 -0.17
C ALA A 5 7.78 -5.73 0.47
N ALA A 6 7.69 -4.41 0.57
CA ALA A 6 6.48 -3.73 1.03
C ALA A 6 5.66 -3.30 -0.19
N ILE A 7 4.36 -3.60 -0.21
CA ILE A 7 3.47 -3.33 -1.34
C ILE A 7 2.37 -2.38 -0.89
N SER A 8 2.10 -1.34 -1.68
CA SER A 8 1.04 -0.37 -1.40
C SER A 8 0.17 -0.15 -2.64
N LYS A 9 -1.15 -0.27 -2.46
CA LYS A 9 -2.18 0.04 -3.47
C LYS A 9 -2.34 1.54 -3.70
N GLU A 10 -2.07 2.33 -2.66
CA GLU A 10 -2.23 3.78 -2.68
C GLU A 10 -0.95 4.47 -2.22
N THR A 11 -0.67 5.64 -2.77
CA THR A 11 0.49 6.43 -2.39
C THR A 11 0.24 7.89 -2.70
N SER A 12 0.65 8.77 -1.79
CA SER A 12 0.65 10.23 -2.01
C SER A 12 1.92 10.73 -2.72
N LEU A 13 2.80 9.81 -3.14
CA LEU A 13 4.04 10.16 -3.82
C LEU A 13 3.77 10.67 -5.22
N VAL A 14 4.45 11.76 -5.56
CA VAL A 14 4.37 12.41 -6.87
C VAL A 14 5.76 12.59 -7.47
N LEU A 15 5.83 12.59 -8.80
CA LEU A 15 7.03 12.87 -9.56
C LEU A 15 7.45 14.33 -9.37
N SER A 16 8.74 14.57 -9.12
CA SER A 16 9.28 15.87 -8.77
C SER A 16 9.21 16.91 -9.90
N GLN A 17 9.20 16.46 -11.15
CA GLN A 17 9.14 17.33 -12.32
C GLN A 17 7.70 17.65 -12.75
N SER A 18 6.79 16.68 -12.74
CA SER A 18 5.44 16.83 -13.28
C SER A 18 4.35 17.00 -12.22
N GLY A 19 4.61 16.63 -10.97
CA GLY A 19 3.60 16.60 -9.90
C GLY A 19 2.56 15.49 -10.04
N LYS A 20 2.64 14.64 -11.08
CA LYS A 20 1.74 13.49 -11.25
C LYS A 20 2.05 12.39 -10.23
N GLY A 21 1.03 11.65 -9.81
CA GLY A 21 1.20 10.49 -8.92
C GLY A 21 2.09 9.41 -9.55
N ILE A 22 2.95 8.78 -8.76
CA ILE A 22 3.93 7.83 -9.32
C ILE A 22 3.29 6.62 -9.99
N LEU A 23 2.10 6.20 -9.55
CA LEU A 23 1.39 5.05 -10.13
C LEU A 23 1.02 5.29 -11.61
N SER A 24 0.87 6.56 -12.02
CA SER A 24 0.56 6.91 -13.41
C SER A 24 1.67 6.57 -14.40
N LEU A 25 2.84 6.14 -13.92
CA LEU A 25 3.93 5.67 -14.78
C LEU A 25 3.53 4.43 -15.59
N CYS A 26 2.62 3.61 -15.06
CA CYS A 26 2.18 2.36 -15.69
C CYS A 26 0.84 2.44 -16.44
N ASP A 27 0.20 3.62 -16.52
CA ASP A 27 -1.15 3.77 -17.09
C ASP A 27 -1.27 3.27 -18.53
N PHE A 28 -0.17 3.31 -19.29
CA PHE A 28 -0.14 2.96 -20.71
C PHE A 28 0.59 1.65 -21.00
N ASP A 29 1.07 0.95 -19.97
CA ASP A 29 1.79 -0.31 -20.15
C ASP A 29 0.80 -1.47 -20.24
N ALA A 30 0.80 -2.15 -21.40
CA ALA A 30 -0.01 -3.34 -21.61
C ALA A 30 0.60 -4.60 -20.96
N MET A 31 1.90 -4.61 -20.69
CA MET A 31 2.63 -5.77 -20.19
C MET A 31 3.13 -5.54 -18.76
N PRO A 32 3.39 -6.61 -17.99
CA PRO A 32 4.06 -6.51 -16.70
C PRO A 32 5.36 -5.72 -16.84
N THR A 33 5.54 -4.72 -16.00
CA THR A 33 6.66 -3.78 -16.09
C THR A 33 6.98 -3.18 -14.73
N TYR A 34 8.12 -2.49 -14.64
CA TYR A 34 8.46 -1.71 -13.47
C TYR A 34 9.23 -0.44 -13.81
N TYR A 35 9.07 0.59 -12.98
CA TYR A 35 9.83 1.83 -12.99
C TYR A 35 10.53 2.03 -11.65
N GLY A 36 11.83 2.29 -11.68
CA GLY A 36 12.59 2.66 -10.49
C GLY A 36 14.05 2.21 -10.53
N PRO A 37 14.82 2.47 -9.46
CA PRO A 37 14.38 3.13 -8.23
C PRO A 37 14.01 4.61 -8.46
N LEU A 38 12.90 5.04 -7.87
CA LEU A 38 12.31 6.38 -8.07
C LEU A 38 12.78 7.42 -7.05
N ASN A 39 13.60 7.04 -6.07
CA ASN A 39 13.92 7.85 -4.88
C ASN A 39 14.41 9.27 -5.20
N GLN A 40 15.14 9.47 -6.31
CA GLN A 40 15.64 10.78 -6.73
C GLN A 40 14.62 11.61 -7.54
N PHE A 41 13.55 10.97 -8.00
CA PHE A 41 12.55 11.53 -8.91
C PHE A 41 11.22 11.81 -8.22
N ILE A 42 11.11 11.57 -6.92
CA ILE A 42 9.88 11.73 -6.14
C ILE A 42 9.98 12.85 -5.12
N ARG A 43 8.86 13.51 -4.85
CA ARG A 43 8.71 14.43 -3.70
C ARG A 43 7.95 13.71 -2.59
N GLY A 44 8.46 13.80 -1.37
CA GLY A 44 7.84 13.20 -0.19
C GLY A 44 8.86 12.94 0.91
N ASP A 45 8.38 12.53 2.07
CA ASP A 45 9.22 12.13 3.19
C ASP A 45 9.72 10.71 2.98
N SER A 46 11.00 10.57 2.64
CA SER A 46 11.65 9.29 2.35
C SER A 46 11.71 8.35 3.56
N SER A 47 11.54 8.87 4.79
CA SER A 47 11.54 8.05 6.00
C SER A 47 10.33 7.11 6.09
N ARG A 48 9.29 7.36 5.29
CA ARG A 48 8.04 6.58 5.29
C ARG A 48 8.07 5.33 4.40
N TYR A 49 9.15 5.10 3.66
CA TYR A 49 9.23 4.00 2.69
C TYR A 49 10.36 3.04 3.02
N CYS A 50 10.17 1.77 2.68
CA CYS A 50 11.14 0.72 2.96
C CYS A 50 12.24 0.67 1.88
N GLY A 51 13.15 1.64 1.89
CA GLY A 51 14.31 1.65 0.99
C GLY A 51 14.02 2.21 -0.40
N ASN A 52 14.33 1.42 -1.43
CA ASN A 52 14.19 1.81 -2.83
C ASN A 52 12.73 1.68 -3.27
N VAL A 53 12.18 2.74 -3.84
CA VAL A 53 10.78 2.82 -4.24
C VAL A 53 10.65 2.51 -5.74
N TYR A 54 9.73 1.63 -6.08
CA TYR A 54 9.41 1.24 -7.44
C TYR A 54 7.90 1.38 -7.68
N VAL A 55 7.53 1.54 -8.95
CA VAL A 55 6.16 1.35 -9.42
C VAL A 55 6.16 0.12 -10.29
N VAL A 56 5.31 -0.85 -9.99
CA VAL A 56 5.35 -2.17 -10.60
C VAL A 56 3.95 -2.59 -11.01
N LYS A 57 3.81 -3.03 -12.25
CA LYS A 57 2.63 -3.71 -12.76
C LYS A 57 2.97 -5.19 -12.91
N LEU A 58 2.34 -6.03 -12.08
CA LEU A 58 2.72 -7.44 -11.94
C LEU A 58 2.07 -8.35 -12.99
N THR A 59 0.93 -7.96 -13.56
CA THR A 59 0.19 -8.73 -14.58
C THR A 59 -0.26 -7.81 -15.73
N PRO A 60 -0.51 -8.34 -16.95
CA PRO A 60 -0.88 -7.51 -18.12
C PRO A 60 -2.12 -6.63 -17.89
N ASP A 61 -3.15 -7.18 -17.26
CA ASP A 61 -4.43 -6.50 -16.98
C ASP A 61 -4.53 -6.03 -15.52
N GLY A 62 -3.40 -6.04 -14.79
CA GLY A 62 -3.33 -5.65 -13.38
C GLY A 62 -3.17 -4.15 -13.17
N GLU A 63 -3.46 -3.74 -11.94
CA GLU A 63 -3.19 -2.39 -11.46
C GLU A 63 -1.70 -2.17 -11.20
N ALA A 64 -1.30 -0.90 -11.12
CA ALA A 64 0.06 -0.52 -10.73
C ALA A 64 0.17 -0.39 -9.21
N PHE A 65 1.23 -0.94 -8.64
CA PHE A 65 1.48 -0.89 -7.20
C PHE A 65 2.79 -0.17 -6.90
N ARG A 66 2.85 0.52 -5.76
CA ARG A 66 4.13 0.95 -5.20
C ARG A 66 4.76 -0.24 -4.49
N ILE A 67 6.00 -0.57 -4.83
CA ILE A 67 6.77 -1.60 -4.15
C ILE A 67 8.06 -1.00 -3.59
N ASP A 68 8.27 -1.15 -2.29
CA ASP A 68 9.46 -0.67 -1.59
C ASP A 68 10.36 -1.88 -1.25
N ILE A 69 11.63 -1.84 -1.66
CA ILE A 69 12.61 -2.90 -1.41
C ILE A 69 13.77 -2.36 -0.56
N PRO A 70 14.12 -3.02 0.57
CA PRO A 70 15.27 -2.63 1.38
C PRO A 70 16.57 -2.58 0.56
N PRO A 71 17.47 -1.61 0.83
CA PRO A 71 18.70 -1.44 0.07
C PRO A 71 19.65 -2.65 0.18
N ASN A 72 19.52 -3.45 1.23
CA ASN A 72 20.30 -4.65 1.52
C ASN A 72 19.56 -5.96 1.20
N SER A 73 18.64 -5.93 0.23
CA SER A 73 17.95 -7.14 -0.23
C SER A 73 18.93 -8.23 -0.69
N VAL A 74 18.62 -9.48 -0.35
CA VAL A 74 19.42 -10.65 -0.74
C VAL A 74 19.24 -11.01 -2.21
N LEU A 75 18.13 -10.59 -2.82
CA LEU A 75 17.83 -10.80 -4.23
C LEU A 75 17.75 -9.47 -4.99
N PRO A 76 18.13 -9.47 -6.27
CA PRO A 76 17.87 -8.35 -7.16
C PRO A 76 16.36 -8.13 -7.33
N HIS A 77 15.96 -6.89 -7.54
CA HIS A 77 14.56 -6.46 -7.51
C HIS A 77 13.71 -7.15 -8.58
N GLU A 78 14.28 -7.43 -9.75
CA GLU A 78 13.63 -8.12 -10.86
C GLU A 78 13.20 -9.54 -10.47
N LYS A 79 14.03 -10.26 -9.69
CA LYS A 79 13.67 -11.58 -9.17
C LYS A 79 12.55 -11.49 -8.15
N ILE A 80 12.55 -10.46 -7.31
CA ILE A 80 11.47 -10.23 -6.33
C ILE A 80 10.16 -9.95 -7.06
N PHE A 81 10.17 -9.10 -8.09
CA PHE A 81 8.98 -8.83 -8.90
C PHE A 81 8.48 -10.07 -9.62
N GLY A 82 9.38 -10.91 -10.15
CA GLY A 82 8.99 -12.19 -10.74
C GLY A 82 8.31 -13.15 -9.74
N LEU A 83 8.81 -13.22 -8.51
CA LEU A 83 8.17 -14.00 -7.45
C LEU A 83 6.79 -13.44 -7.07
N LEU A 84 6.68 -12.11 -6.95
CA LEU A 84 5.42 -11.43 -6.65
C LEU A 84 4.39 -11.61 -7.77
N ALA A 85 4.82 -11.56 -9.04
CA ALA A 85 3.97 -11.80 -10.18
C ALA A 85 3.45 -13.25 -10.22
N GLY A 86 4.25 -14.21 -9.75
CA GLY A 86 3.85 -15.62 -9.66
C GLY A 86 2.76 -15.91 -8.62
N ILE A 87 2.55 -15.01 -7.66
CA ILE A 87 1.49 -15.09 -6.63
C ILE A 87 0.43 -13.99 -6.79
N ALA A 88 0.55 -13.16 -7.82
CA ALA A 88 -0.40 -12.11 -8.12
C ALA A 88 -1.67 -12.73 -8.72
N GLY A 89 -2.80 -12.52 -8.04
CA GLY A 89 -4.10 -12.96 -8.50
C GLY A 89 -4.78 -11.92 -9.39
N ASP A 90 -6.10 -11.84 -9.26
CA ASP A 90 -6.91 -10.86 -9.99
C ASP A 90 -6.42 -9.42 -9.74
N TYR A 91 -6.46 -8.61 -10.80
CA TYR A 91 -5.98 -7.22 -10.79
C TYR A 91 -4.48 -7.07 -10.43
N GLY A 92 -3.72 -8.16 -10.44
CA GLY A 92 -2.27 -8.16 -10.23
C GLY A 92 -1.82 -7.98 -8.78
N TYR A 93 -2.73 -8.07 -7.81
CA TYR A 93 -2.40 -7.98 -6.39
C TYR A 93 -2.11 -9.37 -5.79
N PRO A 94 -1.06 -9.56 -4.97
CA PRO A 94 -0.76 -10.86 -4.35
C PRO A 94 -1.91 -11.41 -3.49
N ASP A 95 -2.32 -12.65 -3.75
CA ASP A 95 -3.50 -13.26 -3.10
C ASP A 95 -3.30 -13.43 -1.58
N GLU A 96 -2.08 -13.74 -1.14
CA GLU A 96 -1.76 -13.85 0.29
C GLU A 96 -1.92 -12.51 1.01
N LEU A 97 -1.56 -11.40 0.35
CA LEU A 97 -1.78 -10.06 0.91
C LEU A 97 -3.25 -9.67 0.88
N LYS A 98 -4.01 -10.13 -0.12
CA LYS A 98 -5.47 -9.94 -0.17
C LYS A 98 -6.14 -10.64 1.00
N LEU A 99 -5.78 -11.89 1.25
CA LEU A 99 -6.28 -12.67 2.39
C LEU A 99 -5.93 -11.99 3.71
N ALA A 100 -4.66 -11.65 3.92
CA ALA A 100 -4.23 -10.95 5.14
C ALA A 100 -4.99 -9.64 5.36
N HIS A 101 -5.23 -8.85 4.31
CA HIS A 101 -6.02 -7.63 4.40
C HIS A 101 -7.47 -7.92 4.80
N MET A 102 -8.13 -8.86 4.12
CA MET A 102 -9.53 -9.22 4.39
C MET A 102 -9.74 -9.78 5.80
N THR A 103 -8.76 -10.49 6.36
CA THR A 103 -8.86 -11.10 7.70
C THR A 103 -8.40 -10.19 8.83
N SER A 104 -7.72 -9.07 8.53
CA SER A 104 -7.21 -8.15 9.55
C SER A 104 -8.11 -6.95 9.80
N ILE A 105 -9.15 -6.76 8.98
CA ILE A 105 -10.11 -5.68 9.18
C ILE A 105 -11.19 -6.13 10.17
N HIS A 106 -11.50 -5.26 11.12
CA HIS A 106 -12.69 -5.41 11.94
C HIS A 106 -13.87 -4.82 11.18
N SER A 107 -14.97 -5.56 11.14
CA SER A 107 -16.26 -5.07 10.70
C SER A 107 -16.77 -3.94 11.60
N SER A 108 -17.69 -3.12 11.10
CA SER A 108 -18.31 -2.06 11.90
C SER A 108 -18.98 -2.59 13.16
N VAL A 109 -19.52 -3.81 13.13
CA VAL A 109 -20.13 -4.46 14.29
C VAL A 109 -19.08 -4.78 15.34
N GLU A 110 -17.98 -5.43 14.96
CA GLU A 110 -16.88 -5.74 15.88
C GLU A 110 -16.28 -4.47 16.49
N ILE A 111 -16.19 -3.38 15.72
CA ILE A 111 -15.74 -2.08 16.24
C ILE A 111 -16.69 -1.56 17.32
N ILE A 112 -18.00 -1.62 17.10
CA ILE A 112 -19.01 -1.18 18.08
C ILE A 112 -18.94 -2.03 19.35
N GLU A 113 -18.78 -3.35 19.21
CA GLU A 113 -18.65 -4.27 20.34
C GLU A 113 -17.39 -3.98 21.16
N LEU A 114 -16.25 -3.75 20.50
CA LEU A 114 -15.01 -3.34 21.16
C LEU A 114 -15.16 -2.00 21.90
N GLN A 115 -15.85 -1.03 21.31
CA GLN A 115 -16.14 0.25 21.96
C GLN A 115 -17.05 0.07 23.19
N ALA A 116 -18.11 -0.74 23.07
CA ALA A 116 -19.03 -1.05 24.16
C ALA A 116 -18.31 -1.77 25.31
N ALA A 117 -17.46 -2.75 25.01
CA ALA A 117 -16.64 -3.44 25.98
C ALA A 117 -15.67 -2.48 26.68
N ALA A 118 -15.03 -1.57 25.95
CA ALA A 118 -14.14 -0.58 26.53
C ALA A 118 -14.87 0.39 27.47
N ILE A 119 -16.07 0.84 27.10
CA ILE A 119 -16.93 1.67 27.97
C ILE A 119 -17.24 0.96 29.27
N GLN A 120 -17.68 -0.31 29.19
CA GLN A 120 -18.06 -1.07 30.38
C GLN A 120 -16.85 -1.40 31.27
N ASN A 121 -15.72 -1.77 30.68
CA ASN A 121 -14.55 -2.22 31.43
C ASN A 121 -13.72 -1.07 32.03
N PHE A 122 -13.80 0.13 31.46
CA PHE A 122 -12.93 1.25 31.84
C PHE A 122 -13.70 2.54 32.20
N ASP A 123 -15.03 2.46 32.37
CA ASP A 123 -15.92 3.59 32.69
C ASP A 123 -15.74 4.79 31.72
N LEU A 124 -15.55 4.48 30.43
CA LEU A 124 -15.37 5.48 29.38
C LEU A 124 -16.72 6.00 28.88
N LYS A 125 -16.74 7.22 28.35
CA LYS A 125 -17.91 7.79 27.66
C LYS A 125 -17.55 8.09 26.21
N ILE A 126 -18.47 7.78 25.30
CA ILE A 126 -18.36 8.21 23.91
C ILE A 126 -18.71 9.70 23.85
N GLU A 127 -17.75 10.51 23.42
CA GLU A 127 -18.03 11.89 23.03
C GLU A 127 -18.11 12.00 21.50
N GLU A 128 -19.23 12.53 21.02
CA GLU A 128 -19.34 12.88 19.62
C GLU A 128 -18.49 14.12 19.32
N SER A 129 -17.61 14.02 18.33
CA SER A 129 -16.84 15.17 17.88
C SER A 129 -17.78 16.22 17.26
N ILE A 130 -17.93 17.36 17.92
CA ILE A 130 -18.68 18.53 17.42
C ILE A 130 -18.20 18.92 16.02
N ARG A 131 -16.91 18.74 15.72
CA ARG A 131 -16.33 19.00 14.38
C ARG A 131 -17.03 18.22 13.28
N LYS A 132 -17.42 16.97 13.51
CA LYS A 132 -18.14 16.15 12.52
C LYS A 132 -19.58 16.62 12.32
N LYS A 133 -20.19 17.27 13.32
CA LYS A 133 -21.52 17.91 13.19
C LYS A 133 -21.46 19.25 12.46
N LEU A 134 -20.40 20.02 12.68
CA LEU A 134 -20.21 21.34 12.05
C LEU A 134 -19.67 21.26 10.62
N PHE A 135 -18.89 20.22 10.33
CA PHE A 135 -18.30 19.99 9.02
C PHE A 135 -18.59 18.55 8.57
N PRO A 136 -19.86 18.26 8.19
CA PRO A 136 -20.16 17.02 7.48
C PRO A 136 -19.44 17.12 6.12
N LEU A 137 -18.38 16.34 5.96
CA LEU A 137 -17.80 16.06 4.66
C LEU A 137 -18.61 14.96 3.98
#